data_AF-A0A7X6YRP1-F1
#
_entry.id   AF-A0A7X6YRP1-F1
#
_cell.length_a   1.000
_cell.length_b   1.000
_cell.length_c   1.000
_cell.angle_alpha   90.00
_cell.angle_beta   90.00
_cell.angle_gamma   90.00
#
_symmetry.space_group_name_H-M   'P 1'
#
loop_
_entity.id
_entity.type
_entity.pdbx_description
1 polymer ?
#
loop_
_entity_poly.entity_id
_entity_poly.type
_entity_poly.pdbx_seq_one_letter_code
_entity_poly.pdbx_strand_id
1 'polypeptide(L)' 'MSMKLTRRYYPVREVAEGDKCSYNDGLLTVNYDELIEVAKPHCKNISKLWFEVYRPGENARIIHVLDTIQPMIKVETP' A
#
# COMPACT_ATOMS: atom_id res chain seq x y z
N MET A 1 15.20 14.38 -0.79
CA MET A 1 14.87 14.70 0.62
C MET A 1 14.08 13.54 1.18
N SER A 2 14.39 13.05 2.40
CA SER A 2 13.62 11.95 3.00
C SER A 2 12.33 12.49 3.61
N MET A 3 11.19 11.88 3.26
CA MET A 3 9.89 12.21 3.84
C MET A 3 9.86 11.73 5.31
N LYS A 4 9.64 12.64 6.26
CA LYS A 4 9.48 12.29 7.68
C LYS A 4 7.99 12.16 8.02
N LEU A 5 7.55 10.94 8.28
CA LEU A 5 6.17 10.65 8.66
C LEU A 5 6.03 10.68 10.19
N THR A 6 4.93 11.28 10.67
CA THR A 6 4.57 11.26 12.10
C THR A 6 3.37 10.34 12.28
N ARG A 7 3.51 9.33 13.14
CA ARG A 7 2.39 8.43 13.47
C ARG A 7 1.30 9.20 14.22
N ARG A 8 0.05 9.06 13.78
CA ARG A 8 -1.13 9.63 14.43
C ARG A 8 -2.29 8.62 14.40
N TYR A 9 -3.22 8.78 15.34
CA TYR A 9 -4.46 8.02 15.36
C TYR A 9 -5.60 8.89 14.85
N TYR A 10 -6.41 8.34 13.95
CA TYR A 10 -7.59 8.97 13.39
C TYR A 10 -8.79 8.03 13.57
N PRO A 11 -9.93 8.51 14.07
CA PRO A 11 -11.14 7.69 14.22
C PRO A 11 -11.85 7.53 12.87
N VAL A 12 -11.30 6.67 11.99
CA VAL A 12 -11.89 6.37 10.68
C VAL A 12 -13.12 5.48 10.86
N ARG A 13 -14.25 5.94 10.34
CA ARG A 13 -15.53 5.22 10.29
C ARG A 13 -15.82 4.67 8.90
N GLU A 14 -15.39 5.39 7.87
CA GLU A 14 -15.63 5.03 6.48
C GLU A 14 -14.40 5.35 5.62
N VAL A 15 -14.19 4.54 4.59
CA VAL A 15 -13.13 4.72 3.58
C VAL A 15 -13.77 4.78 2.21
N ALA A 16 -13.39 5.78 1.42
CA ALA A 16 -13.85 5.96 0.04
C ALA A 16 -12.66 6.24 -0.88
N GLU A 17 -12.76 5.79 -2.13
CA GLU A 17 -11.85 6.23 -3.19
C GLU A 17 -12.28 7.61 -3.70
N GLY A 18 -11.32 8.47 -4.04
CA GLY A 18 -11.63 9.75 -4.64
C GLY A 18 -10.39 10.46 -5.19
N ASP A 19 -10.60 11.67 -5.69
CA ASP A 19 -9.59 12.42 -6.44
C ASP A 19 -8.43 12.95 -5.60
N LYS A 20 -8.55 12.94 -4.26
CA LYS A 20 -7.49 13.45 -3.36
C LYS A 20 -7.54 12.79 -1.99
N CYS A 21 -6.36 12.50 -1.43
CA CYS A 21 -6.27 12.03 -0.06
C CYS A 21 -6.75 13.10 0.93
N SER A 22 -7.79 12.80 1.69
CA SER A 22 -8.32 13.71 2.72
C SER A 22 -8.99 12.95 3.86
N TYR A 23 -9.03 13.59 5.03
CA TYR A 23 -9.75 13.07 6.19
C TYR A 23 -10.71 14.14 6.70
N ASN A 24 -11.99 13.81 6.77
CA ASN A 24 -13.03 14.69 7.27
C ASN A 24 -14.03 13.91 8.13
N ASP A 25 -14.14 14.27 9.41
CA ASP A 25 -15.09 13.70 10.38
C ASP A 25 -15.34 12.18 10.28
N GLY A 26 -14.26 11.40 10.22
CA GLY A 26 -14.32 9.94 10.16
C GLY A 26 -14.43 9.34 8.76
N LEU A 27 -14.60 10.14 7.71
CA LEU A 27 -14.44 9.72 6.32
C LEU A 27 -12.99 9.91 5.86
N LEU A 28 -12.33 8.81 5.50
CA LEU A 28 -11.02 8.80 4.87
C LEU A 28 -11.20 8.62 3.35
N THR A 29 -10.96 9.69 2.60
CA THR A 29 -10.88 9.62 1.14
C THR A 29 -9.45 9.28 0.74
N VAL A 30 -9.27 8.27 -0.10
CA VAL A 30 -7.98 7.77 -0.55
C VAL A 30 -7.89 7.95 -2.07
N ASN A 31 -6.83 8.60 -2.52
CA ASN A 31 -6.45 8.60 -3.94
C ASN A 31 -5.33 7.56 -4.12
N TYR A 32 -5.60 6.52 -4.91
CA TYR A 32 -4.63 5.45 -5.15
C TYR A 32 -3.43 5.90 -5.99
N ASP A 33 -3.62 6.80 -6.95
CA ASP A 33 -2.53 7.32 -7.76
C ASP A 33 -1.54 8.12 -6.90
N GLU A 34 -2.03 8.97 -6.00
CA GLU A 34 -1.20 9.70 -5.03
C GLU A 34 -0.40 8.73 -4.15
N LEU A 35 -1.03 7.66 -3.65
CA LEU A 35 -0.35 6.63 -2.86
C LEU A 35 0.72 5.90 -3.67
N ILE A 36 0.42 5.54 -4.91
CA ILE A 36 1.35 4.86 -5.81
C ILE A 36 2.56 5.77 -6.10
N GLU A 37 2.36 7.05 -6.37
CA GLU A 37 3.45 8.01 -6.61
C GLU A 37 4.37 8.16 -5.40
N VAL A 38 3.80 8.20 -4.18
CA VAL A 38 4.59 8.25 -2.94
C VAL A 38 5.35 6.94 -2.70
N ALA A 39 4.75 5.79 -3.03
CA ALA A 39 5.35 4.48 -2.79
C ALA A 39 6.40 4.06 -3.83
N LYS A 40 6.20 4.43 -5.11
CA LYS A 40 7.05 4.06 -6.27
C LYS A 40 8.56 4.16 -6.01
N PRO A 41 9.11 5.26 -5.46
CA PRO A 41 10.55 5.39 -5.19
C PRO A 41 11.11 4.32 -4.24
N HIS A 42 10.25 3.75 -3.38
CA HIS A 42 10.58 2.75 -2.38
C HIS A 42 10.34 1.31 -2.86
N CYS A 43 9.68 1.15 -4.02
CA CYS A 43 9.25 -0.13 -4.56
C CYS A 43 10.13 -0.64 -5.71
N LYS A 44 11.44 -0.31 -5.73
CA LYS A 44 12.37 -0.62 -6.85
C LYS A 44 12.42 -2.10 -7.27
N ASN A 45 12.15 -3.01 -6.33
CA ASN A 45 12.19 -4.46 -6.55
C ASN A 45 10.78 -5.07 -6.68
N ILE A 46 9.73 -4.26 -6.78
CA ILE A 46 8.34 -4.70 -6.87
C ILE A 46 7.86 -4.49 -8.31
N SER A 47 7.36 -5.55 -8.93
CA SER A 47 6.90 -5.52 -10.33
C SER A 47 5.56 -4.79 -10.51
N LYS A 48 4.68 -4.85 -9.50
CA LYS A 48 3.36 -4.23 -9.52
C LYS A 48 2.94 -3.82 -8.12
N LEU A 49 2.42 -2.59 -8.00
CA LEU A 49 1.78 -2.08 -6.80
C LEU A 49 0.35 -1.70 -7.16
N TRP A 50 -0.61 -2.16 -6.37
CA TRP A 50 -2.01 -1.76 -6.47
C TRP A 50 -2.64 -1.71 -5.09
N PHE A 51 -3.75 -1.00 -4.98
CA PHE A 51 -4.49 -0.85 -3.73
C PHE A 51 -5.93 -1.31 -3.94
N GLU A 52 -6.46 -2.00 -2.95
CA GLU A 52 -7.85 -2.42 -2.88
C GLU A 52 -8.35 -2.16 -1.46
N VAL A 53 -9.56 -1.64 -1.35
CA VAL A 53 -10.24 -1.42 -0.07
C VAL A 53 -11.44 -2.34 -0.03
N TYR A 54 -11.52 -3.13 1.04
CA TYR A 54 -12.64 -4.03 1.31
C TYR A 54 -13.36 -3.62 2.60
N ARG A 55 -14.68 -3.79 2.61
CA ARG A 55 -15.53 -3.50 3.77
C ARG A 55 -15.85 -4.78 4.54
N PRO A 56 -16.02 -4.70 5.87
CA PRO A 56 -16.50 -5.83 6.66
C PRO A 56 -17.81 -6.39 6.07
N GLY A 57 -17.83 -7.71 5.81
CA GLY A 57 -18.96 -8.39 5.19
C GLY A 57 -18.84 -8.62 3.68
N GLU A 58 -17.91 -7.95 3.00
CA GLU A 58 -17.56 -8.31 1.62
C GLU A 58 -16.82 -9.65 1.59
N ASN A 59 -17.03 -10.43 0.52
CA ASN A 59 -16.37 -11.73 0.35
C ASN A 59 -14.91 -11.53 -0.09
N ALA A 60 -14.08 -11.08 0.85
CA ALA A 60 -12.67 -10.82 0.65
C ALA A 60 -11.86 -11.47 1.76
N ARG A 61 -10.69 -12.02 1.40
CA ARG A 61 -9.74 -12.59 2.35
C ARG A 61 -8.45 -11.79 2.31
N ILE A 62 -8.21 -10.99 3.35
CA ILE A 62 -6.94 -10.29 3.54
C ILE A 62 -5.91 -11.34 3.97
N ILE A 63 -5.10 -11.79 3.03
CA ILE A 63 -4.00 -12.74 3.28
C ILE A 63 -2.69 -11.96 3.45
N HIS A 64 -1.95 -12.24 4.52
CA HIS A 64 -0.58 -11.74 4.67
C HIS A 64 0.35 -12.63 3.84
N VAL A 65 0.47 -12.37 2.54
CA VAL A 65 1.47 -13.06 1.70
C VAL A 65 2.78 -12.29 1.79
N LEU A 66 3.73 -12.83 2.55
CA LEU A 66 5.14 -12.48 2.44
C LEU A 66 5.91 -13.75 2.07
N ASP A 67 5.99 -14.06 0.78
CA ASP A 67 6.93 -15.05 0.25
C ASP A 67 8.14 -14.31 -0.33
N THR A 68 9.12 -14.05 0.52
CA THR A 68 10.45 -13.64 0.09
C THR A 68 11.13 -14.81 -0.60
N ILE A 69 11.28 -14.79 -1.93
CA ILE A 69 12.25 -15.63 -2.62
C ILE A 69 13.50 -14.79 -2.80
N GLN A 70 14.56 -15.15 -2.08
CA GLN A 70 15.89 -14.61 -2.33
C GLN A 70 16.37 -15.15 -3.70
N PRO A 71 16.71 -14.30 -4.68
CA PRO A 71 17.26 -14.79 -5.94
C PRO A 71 18.59 -15.48 -5.66
N MET A 72 18.67 -16.78 -5.92
CA MET A 72 19.92 -17.54 -5.88
C MET A 72 20.34 -17.83 -7.32
N ILE A 73 21.57 -17.44 -7.67
CA ILE A 73 22.20 -17.85 -8.93
C ILE A 73 23.03 -19.11 -8.67
N LYS A 74 22.90 -20.10 -9.56
CA LYS A 74 23.82 -21.24 -9.58
C LYS A 74 25.11 -20.76 -10.23
N VAL A 75 26.19 -20.66 -9.46
CA VAL A 75 27.50 -20.32 -10.00
C VAL A 75 27.99 -21.52 -10.80
N GLU A 76 28.11 -21.38 -12.12
CA GLU A 76 28.87 -22.35 -12.93
C GLU A 76 30.36 -22.03 -12.73
N THR A 77 31.07 -22.92 -12.05
CA THR A 77 32.53 -22.94 -12.05
C THR A 77 33.05 -23.58 -13.34
N PRO A 78 34.21 -23.14 -13.87
CA PRO A 78 34.95 -23.90 -14.89
C PRO A 78 35.26 -25.33 -14.44
#